data_AF-A0A3N4III3-F1
#
_entry.id   AF-A0A3N4III3-F1
#
_cell.length_a   1.000
_cell.length_b   1.000
_cell.length_c   1.000
_cell.angle_alpha   90.00
_cell.angle_beta   90.00
_cell.angle_gamma   90.00
#
_symmetry.space_group_name_H-M   'P 1'
#
loop_
_entity.id
_entity.type
_entity.pdbx_description
1 polymer ?
#
loop_
_entity_poly.entity_id
_entity_poly.type
_entity_poly.pdbx_seq_one_letter_code
_entity_poly.pdbx_strand_id
1 'polypeptide(L)'
;MSNPTSNSKLTTWSPLDPVAYDPANPAPEAAPQPPRSVPQINNTFGFFGGEFVSAGSSIAFHIPTGRVVLVHDSRLNQWFLPRGRKDVGEPIGVCAVREGFEESGYKGELLPHPLPTKQPSPGGVHSSKHGTLTTEPIYTALMPHFQSARRLGAYPPKSFLANPVGNRFSHLYLVQYFILTLGEDEPVRAENWKDGLMGAHEVGYESFLLPIEEAVEKLGGGHLVFEKDEAGKGVVKVGEIGYNGLEPGAVIGREQIVPDDIGAIEAWLVAEAWCAVGGKQDA
;
A
#
# COMPACT_ATOMS: atom_id res chain seq x y z
N MET A 1 8.65 2.98 -61.67
CA MET A 1 8.40 1.88 -60.72
C MET A 1 8.18 2.49 -59.35
N SER A 2 6.93 2.43 -58.88
CA SER A 2 6.40 3.04 -57.67
C SER A 2 6.27 2.00 -56.56
N ASN A 3 6.68 2.33 -55.33
CA ASN A 3 6.09 1.92 -54.03
C ASN A 3 6.99 2.36 -52.85
N PRO A 4 6.46 2.48 -51.61
CA PRO A 4 5.35 3.33 -51.21
C PRO A 4 5.71 4.20 -49.99
N THR A 5 4.94 5.27 -49.80
CA THR A 5 4.93 6.16 -48.64
C THR A 5 4.51 5.44 -47.35
N SER A 6 5.39 5.42 -46.35
CA SER A 6 5.06 5.12 -44.94
C SER A 6 4.54 6.40 -44.28
N ASN A 7 3.28 6.35 -43.85
CA ASN A 7 2.60 7.42 -43.14
C ASN A 7 2.65 7.09 -41.64
N SER A 8 3.59 7.68 -40.90
CA SER A 8 3.61 7.63 -39.43
C SER A 8 3.48 9.03 -38.85
N LYS A 9 2.26 9.56 -38.87
CA LYS A 9 1.89 10.66 -37.98
C LYS A 9 1.75 10.12 -36.56
N LEU A 10 2.88 9.94 -35.87
CA LEU A 10 2.89 9.98 -34.41
C LEU A 10 2.64 11.44 -34.03
N THR A 11 1.40 11.75 -33.68
CA THR A 11 1.04 13.01 -33.04
C THR A 11 1.75 13.07 -31.71
N THR A 12 2.77 13.92 -31.64
CA THR A 12 3.41 14.34 -30.39
C THR A 12 2.33 14.89 -29.47
N TRP A 13 2.10 14.23 -28.33
CA TRP A 13 1.37 14.80 -27.22
C TRP A 13 2.19 15.97 -26.69
N SER A 14 1.77 17.20 -26.99
CA SER A 14 2.26 18.38 -26.28
C SER A 14 1.67 18.37 -24.86
N PRO A 15 2.44 18.69 -23.81
CA PRO A 15 1.86 18.99 -22.51
C PRO A 15 0.83 20.10 -22.70
N LEU A 16 -0.39 19.90 -22.21
CA LEU A 16 -1.36 20.98 -22.18
C LEU A 16 -0.78 22.11 -21.34
N ASP A 17 -0.63 23.30 -21.93
CA ASP A 17 -0.35 24.52 -21.17
C ASP A 17 -1.38 24.62 -20.04
N PRO A 18 -0.98 24.97 -18.80
CA PRO A 18 -1.93 25.15 -17.71
C PRO A 18 -2.91 26.25 -18.12
N VAL A 19 -4.15 25.85 -18.39
CA VAL A 19 -5.22 26.77 -18.75
C VAL A 19 -5.38 27.75 -17.59
N ALA A 20 -5.04 29.02 -17.83
CA ALA A 20 -5.26 30.08 -16.87
C ALA A 20 -6.74 30.10 -16.48
N TYR A 21 -7.01 30.04 -15.17
CA TYR A 21 -8.36 30.10 -14.63
C TYR A 21 -8.99 31.45 -14.99
N ASP A 22 -9.92 31.44 -15.94
CA ASP A 22 -10.74 32.59 -16.28
C ASP A 22 -12.00 32.59 -15.39
N PRO A 23 -12.10 33.49 -14.40
CA PRO A 23 -13.27 33.56 -13.52
C PRO A 23 -14.56 33.98 -14.23
N ALA A 24 -14.50 34.41 -15.50
CA ALA A 24 -15.67 34.70 -16.33
C ALA A 24 -16.21 33.46 -17.07
N ASN A 25 -15.49 32.34 -17.05
CA ASN A 25 -15.93 31.11 -17.70
C ASN A 25 -16.70 30.24 -16.69
N PRO A 26 -18.03 30.07 -16.81
CA PRO A 26 -18.78 29.22 -15.91
C PRO A 26 -18.19 27.80 -15.97
N ALA A 27 -18.08 27.15 -14.80
CA ALA A 27 -17.62 25.77 -14.72
C ALA A 27 -18.36 24.93 -15.77
N PRO A 28 -17.65 24.08 -16.55
CA PRO A 28 -18.29 23.29 -17.59
C PRO A 28 -19.48 22.55 -17.00
N GLU A 29 -20.63 22.70 -17.66
CA GLU A 29 -21.88 22.06 -17.30
C GLU A 29 -21.61 20.58 -16.99
N ALA A 30 -21.99 20.15 -15.78
CA ALA A 30 -21.60 18.85 -15.25
C ALA A 30 -21.92 17.76 -16.29
N ALA A 31 -20.86 17.11 -16.80
CA ALA A 31 -21.00 16.10 -17.84
C ALA A 31 -22.04 15.05 -17.41
N PRO A 32 -22.90 14.59 -18.34
CA PRO A 32 -23.94 13.61 -18.02
C PRO A 32 -23.29 12.38 -17.40
N GLN A 33 -23.76 12.01 -16.20
CA GLN A 33 -23.28 10.83 -15.49
C GLN A 33 -23.60 9.60 -16.34
N PRO A 34 -22.62 8.71 -16.61
CA PRO A 34 -22.90 7.51 -17.38
C PRO A 34 -23.92 6.62 -16.65
N PRO A 35 -24.71 5.82 -17.39
CA PRO A 35 -25.69 4.92 -16.80
C PRO A 35 -25.02 3.94 -15.82
N ARG A 36 -25.58 3.81 -14.61
CA ARG A 36 -25.04 3.01 -13.48
C ARG A 36 -25.15 1.48 -13.65
N SER A 37 -25.80 0.98 -14.69
CA SER A 37 -26.06 -0.46 -14.87
C SER A 37 -25.14 -1.09 -15.91
N VAL A 38 -24.23 -1.96 -15.46
CA VAL A 38 -23.38 -2.79 -16.32
C VAL A 38 -24.18 -4.00 -16.82
N PRO A 39 -24.00 -4.42 -18.09
CA PRO A 39 -24.31 -5.79 -18.48
C PRO A 39 -23.42 -6.76 -17.67
N GLN A 40 -24.01 -7.77 -17.02
CA GLN A 40 -23.24 -8.89 -16.49
C GLN A 40 -22.60 -9.63 -17.67
N ILE A 41 -21.30 -9.41 -17.88
CA ILE A 41 -20.50 -10.25 -18.78
C ILE A 41 -20.18 -11.51 -17.97
N ASN A 42 -20.90 -12.60 -18.27
CA ASN A 42 -20.71 -13.88 -17.61
C ASN A 42 -19.22 -14.29 -17.60
N ASN A 43 -18.72 -14.70 -16.43
CA ASN A 43 -17.33 -15.05 -16.10
C ASN A 43 -16.35 -13.90 -15.84
N THR A 44 -16.80 -12.64 -15.74
CA THR A 44 -15.93 -11.51 -15.34
C THR A 44 -16.44 -10.85 -14.06
N PHE A 45 -15.57 -10.67 -13.07
CA PHE A 45 -15.80 -9.73 -11.96
C PHE A 45 -15.46 -8.32 -12.46
N GLY A 46 -16.47 -7.63 -12.99
CA GLY A 46 -16.34 -6.25 -13.47
C GLY A 46 -16.78 -5.25 -12.40
N PHE A 47 -16.00 -4.18 -12.25
CA PHE A 47 -16.28 -3.06 -11.35
C PHE A 47 -16.02 -1.75 -12.09
N PHE A 48 -16.79 -0.71 -11.79
CA PHE A 48 -16.47 0.63 -12.30
C PHE A 48 -15.31 1.23 -11.51
N GLY A 49 -14.45 2.00 -12.17
CA GLY A 49 -13.32 2.66 -11.50
C GLY A 49 -13.73 3.53 -10.29
N GLY A 50 -14.90 4.18 -10.38
CA GLY A 50 -15.47 4.98 -9.28
C GLY A 50 -15.97 4.18 -8.07
N GLU A 51 -16.00 2.85 -8.16
CA GLU A 51 -16.31 1.96 -7.03
C GLU A 51 -15.09 1.73 -6.15
N PHE A 52 -13.88 2.09 -6.60
CA PHE A 52 -12.66 1.96 -5.81
C PHE A 52 -12.19 3.32 -5.27
N VAL A 53 -11.69 3.28 -4.05
CA VAL A 53 -10.71 4.23 -3.54
C VAL A 53 -9.34 3.56 -3.63
N SER A 54 -8.50 4.03 -4.54
CA SER A 54 -7.11 3.56 -4.67
C SER A 54 -6.23 4.22 -3.61
N ALA A 55 -5.36 3.44 -2.99
CA ALA A 55 -4.49 3.89 -1.92
C ALA A 55 -3.10 3.26 -2.01
N GLY A 56 -2.08 4.06 -1.72
CA GLY A 56 -0.69 3.61 -1.61
C GLY A 56 -0.32 3.44 -0.14
N SER A 57 0.43 2.39 0.18
CA SER A 57 1.03 2.19 1.50
C SER A 57 2.53 1.99 1.38
N SER A 58 3.28 2.54 2.33
CA SER A 58 4.73 2.57 2.34
C SER A 58 5.31 1.67 3.41
N ILE A 59 6.11 0.69 2.97
CA ILE A 59 7.03 -0.08 3.81
C ILE A 59 8.41 0.58 3.66
N ALA A 60 8.64 1.65 4.41
CA ALA A 60 9.86 2.46 4.27
C ALA A 60 10.95 2.00 5.22
N PHE A 61 12.02 1.43 4.67
CA PHE A 61 13.16 0.91 5.41
C PHE A 61 14.33 1.89 5.43
N HIS A 62 14.99 1.99 6.58
CA HIS A 62 16.39 2.37 6.66
C HIS A 62 17.23 1.10 6.77
N ILE A 63 17.65 0.59 5.61
CA ILE A 63 18.34 -0.70 5.45
C ILE A 63 19.63 -0.79 6.28
N PRO A 64 20.50 0.24 6.32
CA PRO A 64 21.77 0.17 7.06
C PRO A 64 21.65 -0.13 8.55
N THR A 65 20.47 0.07 9.14
CA THR A 65 20.25 -0.15 10.59
C THR A 65 19.10 -1.10 10.89
N GLY A 66 18.52 -1.74 9.87
CA GLY A 66 17.38 -2.63 10.06
C GLY A 66 16.19 -1.97 10.74
N ARG A 67 15.82 -0.76 10.29
CA ARG A 67 14.66 -0.03 10.83
C ARG A 67 13.60 0.19 9.77
N VAL A 68 12.33 0.23 10.18
CA VAL A 68 11.16 0.50 9.34
C VAL A 68 10.27 1.57 9.98
N VAL A 69 9.63 2.37 9.13
CA VAL A 69 8.68 3.39 9.58
C VAL A 69 7.32 2.78 9.87
N LEU A 70 6.80 3.02 11.08
CA LEU A 70 5.40 2.77 11.46
C LEU A 70 4.71 4.06 11.92
N VAL A 71 3.38 4.05 11.88
CA VAL A 71 2.51 5.06 12.50
C VAL A 71 1.71 4.40 13.63
N HIS A 72 1.54 5.12 14.73
CA HIS A 72 0.68 4.78 15.86
C HIS A 72 -0.46 5.78 15.95
N ASP A 73 -1.70 5.31 15.88
CA ASP A 73 -2.87 6.10 16.29
C ASP A 73 -3.03 5.96 17.80
N SER A 74 -2.60 6.97 18.56
CA SER A 74 -2.70 6.99 20.02
C SER A 74 -4.14 6.90 20.55
N ARG A 75 -5.16 7.26 19.75
CA ARG A 75 -6.56 7.23 20.18
C ARG A 75 -7.15 5.83 20.08
N LEU A 76 -6.75 5.09 19.04
CA LEU A 76 -7.18 3.71 18.81
C LEU A 76 -6.19 2.69 19.37
N ASN A 77 -5.04 3.16 19.84
CA ASN A 77 -3.89 2.36 20.24
C ASN A 77 -3.52 1.32 19.18
N GLN A 78 -3.46 1.74 17.92
CA GLN A 78 -3.24 0.87 16.78
C GLN A 78 -1.98 1.27 16.02
N TRP A 79 -1.18 0.27 15.65
CA TRP A 79 -0.01 0.42 14.79
C TRP A 79 -0.35 0.05 13.36
N PHE A 80 0.22 0.77 12.40
CA PHE A 80 0.04 0.50 10.97
C PHE A 80 1.19 1.07 10.13
N LEU A 81 1.31 0.59 8.90
CA LEU A 81 2.20 1.19 7.90
C LEU A 81 1.61 2.48 7.34
N PRO A 82 2.43 3.52 7.07
CA PRO A 82 1.97 4.73 6.42
C PRO A 82 1.14 4.43 5.17
N ARG A 83 -0.02 5.08 5.02
CA ARG A 83 -0.90 4.87 3.87
C ARG A 83 -1.90 6.00 3.69
N GLY A 84 -2.30 6.23 2.45
CA GLY A 84 -3.44 7.09 2.18
C GLY A 84 -3.92 7.03 0.75
N ARG A 85 -4.76 7.98 0.38
CA ARG A 85 -5.54 7.93 -0.85
C ARG A 85 -4.75 8.53 -1.99
N LYS A 86 -4.86 7.88 -3.15
CA LYS A 86 -4.26 8.38 -4.39
C LYS A 86 -5.00 9.61 -4.90
N ASP A 87 -4.27 10.65 -5.26
CA ASP A 87 -4.85 11.81 -5.93
C ASP A 87 -5.25 11.50 -7.38
N VAL A 88 -6.14 12.31 -7.94
CA VAL A 88 -6.56 12.15 -9.34
C VAL A 88 -5.36 12.36 -10.28
N GLY A 89 -5.12 11.40 -11.16
CA GLY A 89 -3.97 11.43 -12.10
C GLY A 89 -2.62 11.00 -11.52
N GLU A 90 -2.48 10.89 -10.20
CA GLU A 90 -1.23 10.49 -9.54
C GLU A 90 -0.90 9.00 -9.79
N PRO A 91 0.35 8.62 -10.12
CA PRO A 91 0.77 7.22 -10.14
C PRO A 91 0.74 6.61 -8.75
N ILE A 92 0.27 5.37 -8.62
CA ILE A 92 0.03 4.75 -7.30
C ILE A 92 1.31 4.55 -6.45
N GLY A 93 2.47 4.30 -7.07
CA GLY A 93 3.75 4.25 -6.36
C GLY A 93 4.20 5.64 -5.87
N VAL A 94 3.87 6.70 -6.61
CA VAL A 94 4.11 8.10 -6.18
C VAL A 94 3.22 8.46 -4.99
N CYS A 95 1.96 8.02 -5.01
CA CYS A 95 1.06 8.13 -3.85
C CYS A 95 1.68 7.49 -2.61
N ALA A 96 2.19 6.25 -2.69
CA ALA A 96 2.84 5.62 -1.55
C ALA A 96 4.00 6.48 -0.99
N VAL A 97 4.87 6.99 -1.88
CA VAL A 97 5.98 7.89 -1.48
C VAL A 97 5.48 9.15 -0.79
N ARG A 98 4.47 9.84 -1.35
CA ARG A 98 3.88 11.03 -0.76
C ARG A 98 3.28 10.74 0.61
N GLU A 99 2.42 9.73 0.72
CA GLU A 99 1.76 9.33 1.97
C GLU A 99 2.79 8.90 3.03
N GLY A 100 3.84 8.19 2.62
CA GLY A 100 4.96 7.84 3.49
C GLY A 100 5.64 9.08 4.08
N PHE A 101 5.85 10.12 3.27
CA PHE A 101 6.41 11.38 3.75
C PHE A 101 5.44 12.18 4.61
N GLU A 102 4.17 12.30 4.21
CA GLU A 102 3.14 13.06 4.93
C GLU A 102 2.88 12.49 6.34
N GLU A 103 2.81 11.16 6.48
CA GLU A 103 2.51 10.52 7.76
C GLU A 103 3.74 10.25 8.64
N SER A 104 4.96 10.33 8.09
CA SER A 104 6.18 10.03 8.85
C SER A 104 7.21 11.16 8.98
N GLY A 105 7.22 12.06 8.01
CA GLY A 105 8.25 13.08 7.84
C GLY A 105 9.58 12.59 7.28
N TYR A 106 9.71 11.30 6.96
CA TYR A 106 10.91 10.76 6.30
C TYR A 106 10.72 10.72 4.79
N LYS A 107 11.70 11.25 4.06
CA LYS A 107 11.73 11.17 2.60
C LYS A 107 12.21 9.79 2.20
N GLY A 108 11.37 9.05 1.50
CA GLY A 108 11.72 7.76 0.93
C GLY A 108 11.64 7.77 -0.59
N GLU A 109 12.29 6.79 -1.20
CA GLU A 109 12.20 6.51 -2.63
C GLU A 109 11.78 5.06 -2.84
N LEU A 110 11.06 4.77 -3.93
CA LEU A 110 10.71 3.40 -4.29
C LEU A 110 11.97 2.55 -4.42
N LEU A 111 12.04 1.44 -3.70
CA LEU A 111 13.18 0.55 -3.69
C LEU A 111 12.99 -0.57 -4.71
N PRO A 112 13.83 -0.68 -5.75
CA PRO A 112 13.76 -1.81 -6.68
C PRO A 112 14.09 -3.12 -5.96
N HIS A 113 13.20 -4.11 -6.06
CA HIS A 113 13.30 -5.40 -5.37
C HIS A 113 13.05 -6.59 -6.31
N PRO A 114 13.60 -7.79 -6.01
CA PRO A 114 13.54 -8.94 -6.90
C PRO A 114 12.22 -9.72 -6.81
N LEU A 115 11.08 -9.02 -6.81
CA LEU A 115 9.77 -9.67 -6.77
C LEU A 115 9.39 -10.25 -8.14
N PRO A 116 8.92 -11.51 -8.19
CA PRO A 116 8.35 -12.05 -9.41
C PRO A 116 7.14 -11.23 -9.85
N THR A 117 7.23 -10.60 -11.02
CA THR A 117 6.11 -9.89 -11.63
C THR A 117 5.61 -10.62 -12.87
N LYS A 118 4.30 -10.53 -13.11
CA LYS A 118 3.65 -11.00 -14.35
C LYS A 118 3.53 -9.90 -15.38
N GLN A 119 3.95 -8.67 -15.06
CA GLN A 119 3.95 -7.56 -16.00
C GLN A 119 4.98 -7.80 -17.10
N PRO A 120 4.69 -7.39 -18.35
CA PRO A 120 5.65 -7.49 -19.44
C PRO A 120 6.84 -6.57 -19.19
N SER A 121 8.05 -7.00 -19.55
CA SER A 121 9.20 -6.10 -19.55
C SER A 121 9.02 -5.02 -20.63
N PRO A 122 9.52 -3.80 -20.40
CA PRO A 122 9.57 -2.76 -21.43
C PRO A 122 10.22 -3.29 -22.72
N GLY A 123 9.58 -3.05 -23.86
CA GLY A 123 10.09 -3.47 -25.18
C GLY A 123 9.78 -4.93 -25.57
N GLY A 124 8.93 -5.65 -24.83
CA GLY A 124 8.45 -6.98 -25.23
C GLY A 124 9.51 -8.08 -25.18
N VAL A 125 10.70 -7.78 -24.66
CA VAL A 125 11.69 -8.80 -24.36
C VAL A 125 11.15 -9.59 -23.18
N HIS A 126 10.71 -10.83 -23.41
CA HIS A 126 10.31 -11.75 -22.35
C HIS A 126 11.52 -12.11 -21.48
N SER A 127 11.99 -11.18 -20.65
CA SER A 127 12.93 -11.48 -19.56
C SER A 127 12.13 -12.06 -18.40
N SER A 128 11.53 -13.24 -18.62
CA SER A 128 10.94 -14.09 -17.58
C SER A 128 11.98 -14.69 -16.65
N LYS A 129 13.19 -14.14 -16.61
CA LYS A 129 14.29 -14.68 -15.82
C LYS A 129 14.27 -14.00 -14.46
N HIS A 130 14.11 -14.82 -13.44
CA HIS A 130 14.44 -14.52 -12.05
C HIS A 130 15.62 -13.52 -11.98
N GLY A 131 15.41 -12.34 -11.39
CA GLY A 131 16.47 -11.37 -11.14
C GLY A 131 16.24 -9.93 -11.64
N THR A 132 15.22 -9.65 -12.45
CA THR A 132 14.90 -8.25 -12.79
C THR A 132 14.29 -7.54 -11.58
N LEU A 133 14.93 -6.45 -11.14
CA LEU A 133 14.39 -5.60 -10.08
C LEU A 133 13.17 -4.83 -10.58
N THR A 134 12.18 -4.70 -9.71
CA THR A 134 10.92 -4.00 -9.99
C THR A 134 10.50 -3.16 -8.80
N THR A 135 9.66 -2.17 -9.04
CA THR A 135 9.00 -1.34 -8.02
C THR A 135 7.49 -1.59 -7.98
N GLU A 136 7.03 -2.73 -8.52
CA GLU A 136 5.64 -3.19 -8.39
C GLU A 136 5.30 -3.45 -6.91
N PRO A 137 4.04 -3.30 -6.49
CA PRO A 137 3.67 -3.51 -5.10
C PRO A 137 3.91 -4.97 -4.66
N ILE A 138 4.42 -5.16 -3.44
CA ILE A 138 4.62 -6.50 -2.85
C ILE A 138 3.29 -7.18 -2.49
N TYR A 139 2.27 -6.37 -2.22
CA TYR A 139 0.95 -6.85 -1.88
C TYR A 139 -0.12 -5.87 -2.33
N THR A 140 -1.27 -6.41 -2.73
CA THR A 140 -2.46 -5.63 -3.08
C THR A 140 -3.64 -6.20 -2.31
N ALA A 141 -4.28 -5.35 -1.51
CA ALA A 141 -5.44 -5.69 -0.70
C ALA A 141 -6.70 -5.03 -1.27
N LEU A 142 -7.79 -5.79 -1.33
CA LEU A 142 -9.11 -5.25 -1.61
C LEU A 142 -9.97 -5.39 -0.35
N MET A 143 -10.36 -4.27 0.25
CA MET A 143 -11.10 -4.23 1.51
C MET A 143 -12.40 -3.45 1.36
N PRO A 144 -13.51 -3.86 2.00
CA PRO A 144 -14.71 -3.05 2.01
C PRO A 144 -14.49 -1.73 2.79
N HIS A 145 -14.82 -0.58 2.19
CA HIS A 145 -14.76 0.72 2.88
C HIS A 145 -16.13 1.12 3.42
N PHE A 146 -16.31 1.03 4.73
CA PHE A 146 -17.54 1.42 5.41
C PHE A 146 -17.47 2.87 5.91
N GLN A 147 -18.08 3.81 5.19
CA GLN A 147 -18.20 5.21 5.63
C GLN A 147 -18.90 5.37 6.99
N SER A 148 -19.79 4.44 7.38
CA SER A 148 -20.63 4.55 8.59
C SER A 148 -20.12 3.81 9.83
N ALA A 149 -19.32 2.76 9.69
CA ALA A 149 -18.82 1.97 10.83
C ALA A 149 -17.80 2.74 11.69
N ARG A 150 -17.06 3.70 11.10
CA ARG A 150 -16.10 4.55 11.82
C ARG A 150 -16.76 5.53 12.80
N ARG A 151 -18.04 5.90 12.62
CA ARG A 151 -18.75 6.78 13.59
C ARG A 151 -19.16 6.09 14.89
N LEU A 152 -19.09 4.75 14.95
CA LEU A 152 -19.61 3.97 16.08
C LEU A 152 -18.53 3.13 16.80
N GLY A 153 -17.26 3.21 16.40
CA GLY A 153 -16.16 2.46 17.05
C GLY A 153 -16.31 0.94 16.99
N ALA A 154 -17.19 0.41 16.13
CA ALA A 154 -17.48 -1.00 16.00
C ALA A 154 -17.12 -1.49 14.60
N TYR A 155 -16.15 -2.42 14.51
CA TYR A 155 -16.02 -3.27 13.33
C TYR A 155 -17.35 -4.02 13.12
N PRO A 156 -17.82 -4.19 11.87
CA PRO A 156 -19.09 -4.88 11.65
C PRO A 156 -19.00 -6.33 12.16
N PRO A 157 -20.05 -6.86 12.81
CA PRO A 157 -20.07 -8.23 13.29
C PRO A 157 -19.91 -9.23 12.14
N LYS A 158 -19.32 -10.41 12.41
CA LYS A 158 -19.03 -11.49 11.44
C LYS A 158 -20.22 -11.94 10.57
N SER A 159 -21.45 -11.59 10.95
CA SER A 159 -22.68 -11.87 10.19
C SER A 159 -22.98 -10.87 9.06
N PHE A 160 -22.17 -9.83 8.85
CA PHE A 160 -22.49 -8.73 7.91
C PHE A 160 -22.38 -9.07 6.42
N LEU A 161 -21.70 -10.17 6.06
CA LEU A 161 -21.67 -10.67 4.68
C LEU A 161 -23.05 -11.21 4.22
N ALA A 162 -24.01 -11.36 5.14
CA ALA A 162 -25.32 -11.96 4.85
C ALA A 162 -26.39 -10.98 4.33
N ASN A 163 -26.14 -9.66 4.26
CA ASN A 163 -27.17 -8.71 3.83
C ASN A 163 -26.64 -7.55 2.96
N PRO A 164 -26.41 -7.78 1.65
CA PRO A 164 -25.81 -6.79 0.75
C PRO A 164 -26.77 -5.67 0.30
N VAL A 165 -28.07 -5.74 0.64
CA VAL A 165 -29.11 -4.86 0.06
C VAL A 165 -29.44 -3.64 0.94
N GLY A 166 -29.04 -3.64 2.22
CA GLY A 166 -29.46 -2.60 3.18
C GLY A 166 -28.38 -1.63 3.65
N ASN A 167 -27.09 -1.98 3.51
CA ASN A 167 -25.98 -1.14 3.99
C ASN A 167 -25.22 -0.53 2.83
N ARG A 168 -25.12 0.80 2.83
CA ARG A 168 -24.35 1.57 1.85
C ARG A 168 -22.86 1.26 2.01
N PHE A 169 -22.38 0.21 1.34
CA PHE A 169 -20.99 0.17 0.91
C PHE A 169 -20.78 1.42 0.09
N SER A 170 -19.98 2.36 0.59
CA SER A 170 -19.71 3.57 -0.15
C SER A 170 -18.74 3.29 -1.30
N HIS A 171 -17.67 2.54 -1.03
CA HIS A 171 -16.61 2.19 -1.99
C HIS A 171 -15.84 0.94 -1.54
N LEU A 172 -15.07 0.33 -2.44
CA LEU A 172 -14.03 -0.66 -2.15
C LEU A 172 -12.68 0.04 -1.99
N TYR A 173 -11.91 -0.30 -0.97
CA TYR A 173 -10.57 0.23 -0.73
C TYR A 173 -9.55 -0.71 -1.37
N LEU A 174 -8.86 -0.25 -2.41
CA LEU A 174 -7.79 -0.99 -3.09
C LEU A 174 -6.44 -0.42 -2.66
N VAL A 175 -5.74 -1.12 -1.76
CA VAL A 175 -4.44 -0.69 -1.21
C VAL A 175 -3.32 -1.47 -1.86
N GLN A 176 -2.28 -0.75 -2.30
CA GLN A 176 -1.07 -1.34 -2.83
C GLN A 176 0.12 -0.97 -1.94
N TYR A 177 0.86 -1.98 -1.50
CA TYR A 177 1.98 -1.85 -0.57
C TYR A 177 3.29 -1.83 -1.34
N PHE A 178 4.05 -0.75 -1.21
CA PHE A 178 5.33 -0.54 -1.88
C PHE A 178 6.47 -0.56 -0.87
N ILE A 179 7.62 -1.05 -1.31
CA ILE A 179 8.84 -1.00 -0.52
C ILE A 179 9.59 0.29 -0.86
N LEU A 180 9.96 1.04 0.16
CA LEU A 180 10.74 2.26 0.04
C LEU A 180 12.07 2.13 0.78
N THR A 181 13.07 2.86 0.32
CA THR A 181 14.32 3.10 1.05
C THR A 181 14.36 4.54 1.56
N LEU A 182 14.90 4.74 2.75
CA LEU A 182 15.18 6.05 3.36
C LEU A 182 16.59 6.56 3.04
N GLY A 183 17.34 5.84 2.20
CA GLY A 183 18.74 6.14 1.87
C GLY A 183 19.74 5.38 2.73
N GLU A 184 21.02 5.68 2.54
CA GLU A 184 22.15 5.06 3.24
C GLU A 184 22.57 5.84 4.50
N ASP A 185 22.27 7.14 4.54
CA ASP A 185 22.58 8.02 5.67
C ASP A 185 21.47 7.96 6.72
N GLU A 186 21.79 8.36 7.96
CA GLU A 186 20.79 8.41 9.05
C GLU A 186 19.57 9.25 8.63
N PRO A 187 18.35 8.68 8.66
CA PRO A 187 17.18 9.37 8.14
C PRO A 187 16.86 10.61 8.96
N VAL A 188 16.88 11.77 8.29
CA VAL A 188 16.50 13.03 8.90
C VAL A 188 15.01 13.25 8.70
N ARG A 189 14.29 13.40 9.81
CA ARG A 189 12.87 13.75 9.79
C ARG A 189 12.71 15.24 9.49
N ALA A 190 11.82 15.61 8.58
CA ALA A 190 11.56 17.01 8.27
C ALA A 190 10.93 17.74 9.46
N GLU A 191 11.41 18.94 9.83
CA GLU A 191 11.00 19.64 11.06
C GLU A 191 9.49 19.93 11.15
N ASN A 192 8.85 20.25 10.02
CA ASN A 192 7.45 20.65 9.94
C ASN A 192 6.56 19.60 9.27
N TRP A 193 6.95 18.32 9.31
CA TRP A 193 6.21 17.27 8.62
C TRP A 193 4.76 17.13 9.10
N LYS A 194 4.51 17.43 10.39
CA LYS A 194 3.16 17.38 10.98
C LYS A 194 2.22 18.44 10.40
N ASP A 195 2.73 19.47 9.73
CA ASP A 195 1.87 20.46 9.06
C ASP A 195 1.10 19.84 7.89
N GLY A 196 1.55 18.68 7.36
CA GLY A 196 0.83 17.90 6.37
C GLY A 196 -0.35 17.10 6.95
N LEU A 197 -0.39 16.87 8.27
CA LEU A 197 -1.45 16.14 8.95
C LEU A 197 -2.68 17.05 9.15
N MET A 198 -3.37 17.37 8.07
CA MET A 198 -4.48 18.32 8.03
C MET A 198 -5.84 17.65 8.31
N GLY A 199 -5.90 16.32 8.36
CA GLY A 199 -7.14 15.59 8.59
C GLY A 199 -7.52 15.53 10.08
N ALA A 200 -8.81 15.77 10.40
CA ALA A 200 -9.35 15.50 11.74
C ALA A 200 -9.12 14.03 12.20
N HIS A 201 -8.84 13.14 11.24
CA HIS A 201 -8.56 11.73 11.48
C HIS A 201 -7.08 11.45 11.81
N GLU A 202 -6.16 12.35 11.49
CA GLU A 202 -4.72 12.22 11.75
C GLU A 202 -4.31 12.84 13.10
N VAL A 203 -5.25 13.49 13.78
CA VAL A 203 -5.06 13.97 15.15
C VAL A 203 -4.72 12.79 16.06
N GLY A 204 -3.49 12.77 16.59
CA GLY A 204 -2.98 11.71 17.46
C GLY A 204 -2.09 10.68 16.76
N TYR A 205 -1.78 10.87 15.47
CA TYR A 205 -0.79 10.04 14.77
C TYR A 205 0.63 10.42 15.19
N GLU A 206 1.38 9.40 15.57
CA GLU A 206 2.80 9.50 15.85
C GLU A 206 3.55 8.47 15.01
N SER A 207 4.61 8.89 14.34
CA SER A 207 5.42 8.00 13.51
C SER A 207 6.75 7.67 14.16
N PHE A 208 7.18 6.44 13.97
CA PHE A 208 8.35 5.85 14.61
C PHE A 208 9.20 5.14 13.57
N LEU A 209 10.52 5.21 13.73
CA LEU A 209 11.48 4.43 12.96
C LEU A 209 12.02 3.34 13.88
N LEU A 210 11.51 2.12 13.73
CA LEU A 210 11.67 1.02 14.69
C LEU A 210 12.49 -0.13 14.13
N PRO A 211 13.24 -0.88 14.95
CA PRO A 211 13.82 -2.15 14.55
C PRO A 211 12.77 -3.11 13.96
N ILE A 212 13.16 -3.98 13.02
CA ILE A 212 12.24 -4.91 12.35
C ILE A 212 11.48 -5.79 13.34
N GLU A 213 12.18 -6.31 14.35
CA GLU A 213 11.64 -7.17 15.40
C GLU A 213 10.51 -6.46 16.15
N GLU A 214 10.78 -5.24 16.60
CA GLU A 214 9.81 -4.42 17.34
C GLU A 214 8.63 -4.00 16.44
N ALA A 215 8.89 -3.71 15.16
CA ALA A 215 7.84 -3.33 14.21
C ALA A 215 6.86 -4.49 13.95
N VAL A 216 7.37 -5.70 13.74
CA VAL A 216 6.54 -6.90 13.54
C VAL A 216 5.72 -7.21 14.79
N GLU A 217 6.31 -7.10 15.98
CA GLU A 217 5.60 -7.31 17.24
C GLU A 217 4.46 -6.30 17.43
N LYS A 218 4.72 -5.01 17.19
CA LYS A 218 3.70 -3.95 17.33
C LYS A 218 2.57 -4.08 16.32
N LEU A 219 2.87 -4.36 15.05
CA LEU A 219 1.87 -4.59 14.02
C LEU A 219 1.03 -5.84 14.31
N GLY A 220 1.69 -6.92 14.75
CA GLY A 220 1.04 -8.17 15.13
C GLY A 220 0.32 -8.13 16.49
N GLY A 221 0.37 -7.01 17.21
CA GLY A 221 -0.24 -6.88 18.54
C GLY A 221 0.30 -7.88 19.56
N GLY A 222 1.57 -8.28 19.44
CA GLY A 222 2.20 -9.31 20.27
C GLY A 222 1.83 -10.76 19.91
N HIS A 223 0.92 -10.96 18.94
CA HIS A 223 0.59 -12.29 18.43
C HIS A 223 1.64 -12.84 17.47
N LEU A 224 2.42 -11.96 16.84
CA LEU A 224 3.45 -12.31 15.89
C LEU A 224 4.78 -11.68 16.31
N VAL A 225 5.87 -12.40 16.10
CA VAL A 225 7.24 -11.94 16.34
C VAL A 225 8.10 -12.26 15.13
N PHE A 226 9.16 -11.48 14.94
CA PHE A 226 10.15 -11.73 13.90
C PHE A 226 11.43 -12.27 14.52
N GLU A 227 11.95 -13.36 13.96
CA GLU A 227 13.21 -13.97 14.39
C GLU A 227 14.04 -14.38 13.17
N LYS A 228 15.35 -14.51 13.34
CA LYS A 228 16.20 -15.16 12.36
C LYS A 228 16.19 -16.69 12.62
N ASP A 229 16.01 -17.49 11.58
CA ASP A 229 16.18 -18.94 11.65
C ASP A 229 17.67 -19.35 11.75
N GLU A 230 17.94 -20.65 11.83
CA GLU A 230 19.31 -21.19 11.92
C GLU A 230 20.20 -20.79 10.72
N ALA A 231 19.59 -20.48 9.57
CA ALA A 231 20.28 -20.02 8.37
C ALA A 231 20.41 -18.48 8.31
N GLY A 232 20.01 -17.77 9.37
CA GLY A 232 19.99 -16.31 9.44
C GLY A 232 18.89 -15.67 8.58
N LYS A 233 17.93 -16.44 8.08
CA LYS A 233 16.80 -15.92 7.32
C LYS A 233 15.71 -15.46 8.29
N GLY A 234 15.18 -14.26 8.07
CA GLY A 234 14.03 -13.76 8.81
C GLY A 234 12.79 -14.63 8.61
N VAL A 235 12.15 -15.00 9.71
CA VAL A 235 10.89 -15.74 9.76
C VAL A 235 9.94 -15.06 10.74
N VAL A 236 8.65 -15.11 10.43
CA VAL A 236 7.61 -14.70 11.37
C VAL A 236 7.19 -15.92 12.17
N LYS A 237 7.07 -15.76 13.48
CA LYS A 237 6.58 -16.79 14.40
C LYS A 237 5.39 -16.28 15.19
N VAL A 238 4.62 -17.20 15.71
CA VAL A 238 3.56 -16.92 16.68
C VAL A 238 4.20 -16.52 18.00
N GLY A 239 3.81 -15.36 18.54
CA GLY A 239 4.26 -14.86 19.83
C GLY A 239 3.60 -15.58 21.01
N GLU A 240 3.96 -15.17 22.22
CA GLU A 240 3.48 -15.79 23.47
C GLU A 240 1.95 -15.74 23.65
N ILE A 241 1.29 -14.77 23.03
CA ILE A 241 -0.18 -14.62 23.10
C ILE A 241 -0.89 -15.72 22.27
N GLY A 242 -0.18 -16.40 21.37
CA GLY A 242 -0.76 -17.33 20.40
C GLY A 242 -1.43 -16.60 19.23
N TYR A 243 -1.73 -17.32 18.14
CA TYR A 243 -2.40 -16.72 16.97
C TYR A 243 -3.27 -17.74 16.24
N ASN A 244 -4.57 -17.46 16.13
CA ASN A 244 -5.51 -18.29 15.34
C ASN A 244 -5.44 -19.80 15.63
N GLY A 245 -5.29 -20.18 16.92
CA GLY A 245 -5.16 -21.57 17.35
C GLY A 245 -3.80 -22.21 17.06
N LEU A 246 -2.81 -21.44 16.62
CA LEU A 246 -1.41 -21.85 16.53
C LEU A 246 -0.71 -21.60 17.86
N GLU A 247 0.18 -22.53 18.21
CA GLU A 247 0.99 -22.49 19.43
C GLU A 247 2.13 -21.46 19.33
N PRO A 248 2.52 -20.84 20.47
CA PRO A 248 3.71 -20.00 20.53
C PRO A 248 4.96 -20.65 19.93
N GLY A 249 5.75 -19.86 19.21
CA GLY A 249 6.97 -20.29 18.52
C GLY A 249 6.75 -20.96 17.16
N ALA A 250 5.51 -21.27 16.77
CA ALA A 250 5.23 -21.82 15.46
C ALA A 250 5.59 -20.81 14.34
N VAL A 251 6.34 -21.25 13.33
CA VAL A 251 6.60 -20.44 12.13
C VAL A 251 5.30 -20.28 11.34
N ILE A 252 4.99 -19.05 10.94
CA ILE A 252 3.77 -18.72 10.22
C ILE A 252 4.06 -18.39 8.74
N GLY A 253 3.38 -19.10 7.85
CA GLY A 253 3.32 -18.82 6.43
C GLY A 253 2.18 -17.88 6.07
N ARG A 254 2.22 -17.35 4.84
CA ARG A 254 1.22 -16.43 4.28
C ARG A 254 -0.21 -16.97 4.41
N GLU A 255 -0.39 -18.25 4.15
CA GLU A 255 -1.67 -18.96 4.12
C GLU A 255 -2.32 -19.12 5.50
N GLN A 256 -1.56 -18.90 6.57
CA GLN A 256 -2.03 -18.98 7.95
C GLN A 256 -2.45 -17.61 8.51
N ILE A 257 -2.13 -16.51 7.82
CA ILE A 257 -2.55 -15.16 8.19
C ILE A 257 -4.06 -14.99 7.94
N VAL A 258 -4.78 -14.52 8.96
CA VAL A 258 -6.22 -14.26 8.86
C VAL A 258 -6.45 -13.06 7.93
N PRO A 259 -7.24 -13.19 6.85
CA PRO A 259 -7.40 -12.13 5.84
C PRO A 259 -7.97 -10.80 6.34
N ASP A 260 -8.70 -10.81 7.45
CA ASP A 260 -9.31 -9.61 8.03
C ASP A 260 -8.46 -8.99 9.14
N ASP A 261 -7.33 -9.60 9.50
CA ASP A 261 -6.38 -9.10 10.48
C ASP A 261 -5.30 -8.28 9.79
N ILE A 262 -5.58 -6.99 9.61
CA ILE A 262 -4.68 -6.05 8.92
C ILE A 262 -3.33 -5.97 9.65
N GLY A 263 -3.32 -5.99 10.99
CA GLY A 263 -2.08 -5.93 11.76
C GLY A 263 -1.17 -7.13 11.47
N ALA A 264 -1.75 -8.34 11.47
CA ALA A 264 -1.02 -9.54 11.11
C ALA A 264 -0.54 -9.55 9.65
N ILE A 265 -1.36 -9.06 8.71
CA ILE A 265 -0.97 -8.90 7.30
C ILE A 265 0.24 -7.98 7.19
N GLU A 266 0.20 -6.80 7.82
CA GLU A 266 1.29 -5.84 7.74
C GLU A 266 2.56 -6.32 8.44
N ALA A 267 2.43 -6.97 9.59
CA ALA A 267 3.55 -7.60 10.28
C ALA A 267 4.27 -8.61 9.37
N TRP A 268 3.49 -9.47 8.70
CA TRP A 268 4.04 -10.43 7.74
C TRP A 268 4.67 -9.74 6.52
N LEU A 269 4.03 -8.70 5.99
CA LEU A 269 4.57 -7.93 4.85
C LEU A 269 5.88 -7.23 5.19
N VAL A 270 6.02 -6.65 6.38
CA VAL A 270 7.28 -6.04 6.84
C VAL A 270 8.40 -7.08 6.86
N ALA A 271 8.15 -8.26 7.44
CA ALA A 271 9.13 -9.34 7.50
C ALA A 271 9.55 -9.85 6.12
N GLU A 272 8.58 -10.09 5.23
CA GLU A 272 8.86 -10.56 3.86
C GLU A 272 9.58 -9.50 3.03
N ALA A 273 9.15 -8.24 3.12
CA ALA A 273 9.79 -7.13 2.44
C ALA A 273 11.24 -6.96 2.92
N TRP A 274 11.49 -7.06 4.23
CA TRP A 274 12.84 -7.02 4.82
C TRP A 274 13.74 -8.15 4.28
N CYS A 275 13.22 -9.38 4.24
CA CYS A 275 13.92 -10.52 3.65
C CYS A 275 14.21 -10.32 2.15
N ALA A 276 13.29 -9.71 1.40
CA ALA A 276 13.42 -9.48 -0.03
C ALA A 276 14.50 -8.43 -0.39
N VAL A 277 14.68 -7.42 0.45
CA VAL A 277 15.66 -6.34 0.22
C VAL A 277 17.05 -6.65 0.76
N GLY A 278 17.28 -7.89 1.21
CA GLY A 278 18.59 -8.33 1.65
C GLY A 278 18.93 -7.89 3.07
N GLY A 279 17.94 -7.88 3.97
CA GLY A 279 18.08 -7.68 5.42
C GLY A 279 18.98 -8.67 6.17
N LYS A 280 19.97 -9.26 5.49
CA LYS A 280 21.12 -9.95 6.04
C LYS A 280 22.15 -8.91 6.50
N GLN A 281 21.87 -8.21 7.59
CA GLN A 281 22.96 -7.69 8.40
C GLN A 281 23.27 -8.76 9.43
N ASP A 282 24.33 -9.52 9.15
CA ASP A 282 25.35 -10.02 10.08
C ASP A 282 26.37 -10.84 9.28
N ALA A 283 27.49 -10.20 8.94
CA ALA A 283 28.82 -10.82 8.90
C ALA A 283 29.73 -10.00 9.79
#